data_AF-A0A940HPA2-F1
#
_entry.id   AF-A0A940HPA2-F1
#
_cell.length_a   1.000
_cell.length_b   1.000
_cell.length_c   1.000
_cell.angle_alpha   90.00
_cell.angle_beta   90.00
_cell.angle_gamma   90.00
#
_symmetry.space_group_name_H-M   'P 1'
#
loop_
_entity.id
_entity.type
_entity.pdbx_description
1 polymer ?
#
loop_
_entity_poly.entity_id
_entity_poly.type
_entity_poly.pdbx_seq_one_letter_code
_entity_poly.pdbx_strand_id
1 'polypeptide(L)'
;MNAAEFDIWIRSERTNAQQSNRSPESLSVALLERLHTDLNTWDNSVTAVVYTWRQFEAKQVQGSGVEKDPALATGSGTMQLINALLPLVQDRSLLQARLQSIKANLLLEYGALEEAEKIFFAAINHLTGLQLEVDVNRIYNMTIRGQVLLRLGQKQEAERIFLDVLSYPWYLVRETDVQVSLREYYISSAIGLIECRRGDLPALKNIFFVPATEYELKPILEEAIREATVN
;
A
#
# COMPACT_ATOMS: atom_id res chain seq x y z
N MET A 1 24.78 -12.26 -13.24
CA MET A 1 23.94 -11.19 -13.79
C MET A 1 23.35 -10.39 -12.62
N ASN A 2 23.55 -9.08 -12.58
CA ASN A 2 23.00 -8.22 -11.53
C ASN A 2 21.48 -7.97 -11.77
N ALA A 3 20.81 -7.28 -10.84
CA ALA A 3 19.37 -7.06 -10.90
C ALA A 3 18.91 -6.30 -12.16
N ALA A 4 19.66 -5.28 -12.56
CA ALA A 4 19.33 -4.46 -13.73
C ALA A 4 19.55 -5.22 -15.05
N GLU A 5 20.65 -5.97 -15.14
CA GLU A 5 20.91 -6.85 -16.28
C GLU A 5 19.84 -7.93 -16.42
N PHE A 6 19.40 -8.53 -15.30
CA PHE A 6 18.31 -9.50 -15.29
C PHE A 6 17.00 -8.87 -15.77
N ASP A 7 16.66 -7.66 -15.32
CA ASP A 7 15.45 -6.97 -15.78
C ASP A 7 15.48 -6.66 -17.29
N ILE A 8 16.62 -6.22 -17.82
CA ILE A 8 16.83 -6.01 -19.26
C ILE A 8 16.64 -7.34 -20.02
N TRP A 9 17.25 -8.42 -19.51
CA TRP A 9 17.11 -9.74 -20.10
C TRP A 9 15.64 -10.22 -20.10
N ILE A 10 14.91 -10.08 -18.99
CA ILE A 10 13.47 -10.40 -18.92
C ILE A 10 12.67 -9.64 -19.98
N ARG A 11 12.93 -8.35 -20.19
CA ARG A 11 12.23 -7.55 -21.20
C ARG A 11 12.51 -8.06 -22.62
N SER A 12 13.76 -8.40 -22.92
CA SER A 12 14.15 -8.99 -24.21
C SER A 12 13.46 -10.34 -24.43
N GLU A 13 13.57 -11.25 -23.46
CA GLU A 13 13.00 -12.59 -23.57
C GLU A 13 11.48 -12.61 -23.61
N ARG A 14 10.83 -11.69 -22.89
CA ARG A 14 9.37 -11.51 -23.00
C ARG A 14 8.98 -11.13 -24.43
N THR A 15 9.71 -10.21 -25.05
CA THR A 15 9.45 -9.79 -26.43
C THR A 15 9.62 -10.97 -27.38
N ASN A 16 10.68 -11.77 -27.20
CA ASN A 16 10.93 -12.99 -27.97
C ASN A 16 9.79 -14.00 -27.79
N ALA A 17 9.44 -14.34 -26.54
CA ALA A 17 8.38 -15.30 -26.23
C ALA A 17 7.02 -14.87 -26.82
N GLN A 18 6.69 -13.58 -26.75
CA GLN A 18 5.47 -13.02 -27.32
C GLN A 18 5.42 -13.13 -28.85
N GLN A 19 6.54 -12.86 -29.53
CA GLN A 19 6.65 -12.93 -30.99
C GLN A 19 6.66 -14.37 -31.51
N SER A 20 7.37 -15.27 -30.82
CA SER A 20 7.53 -16.67 -31.26
C SER A 20 6.47 -17.62 -30.72
N ASN A 21 5.53 -17.14 -29.91
CA ASN A 21 4.54 -17.95 -29.18
C ASN A 21 5.18 -19.15 -28.44
N ARG A 22 6.35 -18.92 -27.82
CA ARG A 22 7.08 -19.95 -27.08
C ARG A 22 6.66 -19.95 -25.61
N SER A 23 6.66 -21.14 -25.00
CA SER A 23 6.45 -21.29 -23.56
C SER A 23 7.47 -20.46 -22.78
N PRO A 24 7.07 -19.66 -21.78
CA PRO A 24 7.98 -18.84 -20.97
C PRO A 24 8.65 -19.62 -19.82
N GLU A 25 8.82 -20.94 -19.95
CA GLU A 25 9.50 -21.81 -18.97
C GLU A 25 10.92 -21.37 -18.63
N SER A 26 11.71 -20.95 -19.62
CA SER A 26 13.08 -20.46 -19.38
C SER A 26 13.11 -19.24 -18.46
N LEU A 27 12.10 -18.37 -18.56
CA LEU A 27 11.94 -17.21 -17.69
C LEU A 27 11.57 -17.65 -16.26
N SER A 28 10.70 -18.65 -16.10
CA SER A 28 10.37 -19.22 -14.80
C SER A 28 11.58 -19.83 -14.12
N VAL A 29 12.34 -20.67 -14.83
CA VAL A 29 13.51 -21.36 -14.29
C VAL A 29 14.55 -20.34 -13.82
N ALA A 30 14.89 -19.37 -14.68
CA ALA A 30 15.85 -18.33 -14.35
C ALA A 30 15.39 -17.46 -13.16
N LEU A 31 14.09 -17.15 -13.08
CA LEU A 31 13.53 -16.39 -11.97
C LEU A 31 13.60 -17.16 -10.65
N LEU A 32 13.17 -18.42 -10.65
CA LEU A 32 13.16 -19.27 -9.46
C LEU A 32 14.57 -19.54 -8.95
N GLU A 33 15.52 -19.88 -9.83
CA GLU A 33 16.93 -20.06 -9.47
C GLU A 33 17.49 -18.81 -8.79
N ARG A 34 17.12 -17.64 -9.29
CA ARG A 34 17.60 -16.36 -8.77
C ARG A 34 17.01 -16.03 -7.40
N LEU A 35 15.74 -16.32 -7.17
CA LEU A 35 15.10 -16.16 -5.86
C LEU A 35 15.63 -17.19 -4.85
N HIS A 36 15.88 -18.44 -5.27
CA HIS A 36 16.47 -19.48 -4.42
C HIS A 36 17.91 -19.18 -3.98
N THR A 37 18.64 -18.41 -4.78
CA THR A 37 20.03 -18.02 -4.50
C THR A 37 20.13 -16.66 -3.81
N ASP A 38 19.02 -16.12 -3.30
CA ASP A 38 18.91 -14.79 -2.66
C ASP A 38 19.51 -13.66 -3.51
N LEU A 39 19.54 -13.83 -4.83
CA LEU A 39 20.01 -12.81 -5.72
C LEU A 39 18.94 -11.72 -5.83
N ASN A 40 19.30 -10.48 -5.45
CA ASN A 40 18.41 -9.33 -5.44
C ASN A 40 17.62 -9.21 -6.75
N THR A 41 16.30 -9.38 -6.68
CA THR A 41 15.37 -9.41 -7.82
C THR A 41 14.25 -8.41 -7.61
N TRP A 42 13.99 -7.56 -8.61
CA TRP A 42 12.92 -6.57 -8.52
C TRP A 42 11.55 -7.22 -8.65
N ASP A 43 10.60 -6.76 -7.84
CA ASP A 43 9.21 -7.21 -7.86
C ASP A 43 8.54 -7.04 -9.23
N ASN A 44 8.94 -6.01 -9.98
CA ASN A 44 8.47 -5.78 -11.34
C ASN A 44 8.94 -6.89 -12.30
N SER A 45 10.15 -7.43 -12.13
CA SER A 45 10.64 -8.54 -12.93
C SER A 45 9.87 -9.83 -12.60
N VAL A 46 9.58 -10.09 -11.31
CA VAL A 46 8.76 -11.23 -10.88
C VAL A 46 7.38 -11.17 -11.54
N THR A 47 6.69 -10.04 -11.40
CA THR A 47 5.36 -9.85 -11.98
C THR A 47 5.38 -9.89 -13.51
N ALA A 48 6.43 -9.39 -14.17
CA ALA A 48 6.56 -9.47 -15.63
C ALA A 48 6.62 -10.91 -16.15
N VAL A 49 7.31 -11.82 -15.46
CA VAL A 49 7.35 -13.24 -15.84
C VAL A 49 5.97 -13.88 -15.68
N VAL A 50 5.28 -13.62 -14.56
CA VAL A 50 3.91 -14.10 -14.32
C VAL A 50 2.94 -13.60 -15.40
N TYR A 51 3.01 -12.32 -15.78
CA TYR A 51 2.18 -11.79 -16.86
C TYR A 51 2.52 -12.39 -18.22
N THR A 52 3.78 -12.75 -18.47
CA THR A 52 4.19 -13.41 -19.71
C THR A 52 3.54 -14.80 -19.82
N TRP A 53 3.51 -15.57 -18.72
CA TRP A 53 2.75 -16.82 -18.64
C TRP A 53 1.27 -16.62 -18.94
N ARG A 54 0.62 -15.68 -18.26
CA ARG A 54 -0.81 -15.42 -18.44
C ARG A 54 -1.15 -15.07 -19.89
N GLN A 55 -0.31 -14.26 -20.55
CA GLN A 55 -0.48 -13.90 -21.94
C GLN A 55 -0.28 -15.08 -22.90
N PHE A 56 0.71 -15.93 -22.63
CA PHE A 56 0.95 -17.14 -23.39
C PHE A 56 -0.27 -18.08 -23.31
N GLU A 57 -0.79 -18.34 -22.11
CA GLU A 57 -1.94 -19.22 -21.89
C GLU A 57 -3.22 -18.66 -22.50
N ALA A 58 -3.47 -17.35 -22.36
CA ALA A 58 -4.65 -16.72 -22.97
C ALA A 58 -4.69 -16.92 -24.50
N LYS A 59 -3.53 -16.90 -25.18
CA LYS A 59 -3.44 -17.18 -26.62
C LYS A 59 -3.76 -18.64 -26.95
N GLN A 60 -3.43 -19.59 -26.07
CA GLN A 60 -3.73 -21.01 -26.27
C GLN A 60 -5.24 -21.29 -26.11
N VAL A 61 -5.89 -20.63 -25.14
CA VAL A 61 -7.32 -20.83 -24.85
C VAL A 61 -8.23 -20.18 -25.91
N GLN A 62 -7.83 -19.05 -26.51
CA GLN A 62 -8.61 -18.40 -27.57
C GLN A 62 -8.82 -19.25 -28.84
N GLY A 63 -8.08 -20.36 -29.00
CA GLY A 63 -8.23 -21.29 -30.12
C GLY A 63 -9.03 -22.56 -29.83
N SER A 64 -9.39 -22.83 -28.57
CA SER A 64 -9.77 -24.19 -28.15
C SER A 64 -11.22 -24.39 -27.74
N GLY A 65 -12.04 -23.34 -27.64
CA GLY A 65 -13.47 -23.45 -27.27
C GLY A 65 -13.70 -24.11 -25.90
N VAL A 66 -12.69 -24.09 -25.02
CA VAL A 66 -12.69 -24.82 -23.75
C VAL A 66 -13.65 -24.15 -22.77
N GLU A 67 -14.51 -24.98 -22.17
CA GLU A 67 -15.45 -24.61 -21.13
C GLU A 67 -14.69 -24.21 -19.85
N LYS A 68 -15.20 -23.20 -19.12
CA LYS A 68 -14.55 -22.67 -17.92
C LYS A 68 -14.66 -23.67 -16.77
N ASP A 69 -13.61 -24.43 -16.54
CA ASP A 69 -13.47 -25.36 -15.40
C ASP A 69 -12.40 -24.85 -14.42
N PRO A 70 -12.72 -24.66 -13.12
CA PRO A 70 -11.76 -24.34 -12.07
C PRO A 70 -10.50 -25.23 -12.03
N ALA A 71 -10.62 -26.51 -12.40
CA ALA A 71 -9.47 -27.42 -12.46
C ALA A 71 -8.44 -27.02 -13.52
N LEU A 72 -8.85 -26.30 -14.55
CA LEU A 72 -7.94 -25.74 -15.57
C LEU A 72 -7.15 -24.55 -15.03
N ALA A 73 -7.73 -23.77 -14.10
CA ALA A 73 -7.02 -22.69 -13.43
C ALA A 73 -5.86 -23.23 -12.58
N THR A 74 -6.12 -24.30 -11.81
CA THR A 74 -5.14 -24.89 -10.90
C THR A 74 -4.01 -25.62 -11.63
N GLY A 75 -4.30 -26.15 -12.82
CA GLY A 75 -3.33 -26.80 -13.70
C GLY A 75 -2.48 -25.85 -14.56
N SER A 76 -2.82 -24.56 -14.63
CA SER A 76 -2.09 -23.59 -15.47
C SER A 76 -0.63 -23.36 -15.01
N GLY A 77 0.26 -23.13 -15.95
CA GLY A 77 1.65 -22.72 -15.69
C GLY A 77 1.72 -21.37 -14.95
N THR A 78 0.78 -20.44 -15.19
CA THR A 78 0.66 -19.22 -14.37
C THR A 78 0.42 -19.55 -12.90
N MET A 79 -0.54 -20.43 -12.59
CA MET A 79 -0.84 -20.83 -11.21
C MET A 79 0.32 -21.58 -10.57
N GLN A 80 0.94 -22.52 -11.30
CA GLN A 80 2.10 -23.26 -10.82
C GLN A 80 3.26 -22.34 -10.47
N LEU A 81 3.56 -21.37 -11.34
CA LEU A 81 4.60 -20.37 -11.08
C LEU A 81 4.26 -19.53 -9.85
N ILE A 82 3.03 -19.01 -9.72
CA ILE A 82 2.64 -18.23 -8.54
C ILE A 82 2.79 -19.05 -7.25
N ASN A 83 2.35 -20.31 -7.25
CA ASN A 83 2.48 -21.18 -6.08
C ASN A 83 3.94 -21.46 -5.71
N ALA A 84 4.84 -21.54 -6.70
CA ALA A 84 6.28 -21.67 -6.46
C ALA A 84 6.93 -20.36 -5.96
N LEU A 85 6.43 -19.20 -6.38
CA LEU A 85 6.96 -17.89 -5.99
C LEU A 85 6.53 -17.47 -4.57
N LEU A 86 5.31 -17.77 -4.15
CA LEU A 86 4.76 -17.29 -2.88
C LEU A 86 5.62 -17.63 -1.65
N PRO A 87 6.18 -18.85 -1.51
CA PRO A 87 7.10 -19.17 -0.40
C PRO A 87 8.44 -18.44 -0.46
N LEU A 88 8.90 -18.01 -1.65
CA LEU A 88 10.21 -17.38 -1.86
C LEU A 88 10.19 -15.86 -1.67
N VAL A 89 9.00 -15.27 -1.49
CA VAL A 89 8.79 -13.83 -1.38
C VAL A 89 8.05 -13.47 -0.09
N GLN A 90 8.23 -14.28 0.97
CA GLN A 90 7.54 -14.13 2.25
C GLN A 90 7.79 -12.81 2.96
N ASP A 91 8.97 -12.24 2.75
CA ASP A 91 9.42 -10.95 3.26
C ASP A 91 8.95 -9.76 2.41
N ARG A 92 8.27 -10.01 1.29
CA ARG A 92 7.87 -8.96 0.32
C ARG A 92 6.37 -8.81 0.25
N SER A 93 5.77 -8.22 1.29
CA SER A 93 4.31 -8.14 1.46
C SER A 93 3.57 -7.57 0.24
N LEU A 94 4.11 -6.52 -0.39
CA LEU A 94 3.50 -5.93 -1.59
C LEU A 94 3.51 -6.91 -2.78
N LEU A 95 4.62 -7.62 -2.99
CA LEU A 95 4.72 -8.62 -4.05
C LEU A 95 3.80 -9.82 -3.76
N GLN A 96 3.74 -10.29 -2.52
CA GLN A 96 2.81 -11.35 -2.12
C GLN A 96 1.37 -10.97 -2.45
N ALA A 97 0.93 -9.80 -2.02
CA ALA A 97 -0.45 -9.34 -2.27
C ALA A 97 -0.74 -9.22 -3.78
N ARG A 98 0.24 -8.78 -4.59
CA ARG A 98 0.12 -8.77 -6.05
C ARG A 98 -0.02 -10.18 -6.64
N LEU A 99 0.82 -11.13 -6.22
CA LEU A 99 0.76 -12.52 -6.68
C LEU A 99 -0.57 -13.18 -6.28
N GLN A 100 -1.04 -12.96 -5.05
CA GLN A 100 -2.35 -13.41 -4.58
C GLN A 100 -3.50 -12.80 -5.39
N SER A 101 -3.42 -11.51 -5.71
CA SER A 101 -4.42 -10.85 -6.56
C SER A 101 -4.46 -11.43 -7.97
N ILE A 102 -3.30 -11.76 -8.56
CA ILE A 102 -3.25 -12.41 -9.88
C ILE A 102 -3.85 -13.83 -9.78
N LYS A 103 -3.51 -14.59 -8.73
CA LYS A 103 -4.06 -15.92 -8.45
C LYS A 103 -5.59 -15.90 -8.30
N ALA A 104 -6.12 -14.96 -7.53
CA ALA A 104 -7.56 -14.80 -7.33
C ALA A 104 -8.29 -14.42 -8.63
N ASN A 105 -7.71 -13.52 -9.42
CA ASN A 105 -8.26 -13.17 -10.74
C ASN A 105 -8.30 -14.39 -11.68
N LEU A 106 -7.28 -15.24 -11.65
CA LEU A 106 -7.27 -16.46 -12.44
C LEU A 106 -8.40 -17.39 -12.00
N LEU A 107 -8.56 -17.63 -10.70
CA LEU A 107 -9.68 -18.43 -10.17
C LEU A 107 -11.05 -17.87 -10.58
N LEU A 108 -11.20 -16.54 -10.54
CA LEU A 108 -12.40 -15.84 -10.99
C LEU A 108 -12.72 -16.11 -12.47
N GLU A 109 -11.70 -16.08 -13.35
CA GLU A 109 -11.86 -16.33 -14.79
C GLU A 109 -12.41 -17.72 -15.09
N TYR A 110 -12.08 -18.70 -14.25
CA TYR A 110 -12.51 -20.10 -14.34
C TYR A 110 -13.70 -20.44 -13.43
N GLY A 111 -14.33 -19.45 -12.78
CA GLY A 111 -15.58 -19.63 -12.02
C GLY A 111 -15.43 -20.09 -10.57
N ALA A 112 -14.22 -20.11 -10.00
CA ALA A 112 -13.98 -20.41 -8.59
C ALA A 112 -14.13 -19.16 -7.72
N LEU A 113 -15.38 -18.71 -7.53
CA LEU A 113 -15.71 -17.43 -6.89
C LEU A 113 -15.34 -17.42 -5.40
N GLU A 114 -15.68 -18.47 -4.66
CA GLU A 114 -15.45 -18.57 -3.22
C GLU A 114 -13.96 -18.64 -2.88
N GLU A 115 -13.16 -19.38 -3.66
CA GLU A 115 -11.70 -19.41 -3.48
C GLU A 115 -11.06 -18.07 -3.84
N ALA A 116 -11.52 -17.43 -4.92
CA ALA A 116 -11.03 -16.11 -5.32
C ALA A 116 -11.31 -15.06 -4.24
N GLU A 117 -12.51 -15.03 -3.67
CA GLU A 117 -12.90 -14.11 -2.59
C GLU A 117 -11.99 -14.26 -1.37
N LYS A 118 -11.76 -15.50 -0.90
CA LYS A 118 -10.88 -15.76 0.26
C LYS A 118 -9.46 -15.25 0.01
N ILE A 119 -8.93 -15.43 -1.20
CA ILE A 119 -7.59 -14.97 -1.55
C ILE A 119 -7.54 -13.44 -1.65
N PHE A 120 -8.55 -12.80 -2.25
CA PHE A 120 -8.65 -11.33 -2.27
C PHE A 120 -8.73 -10.77 -0.86
N PHE A 121 -9.56 -11.35 0.01
CA PHE A 121 -9.69 -10.94 1.41
C PHE A 121 -8.35 -11.03 2.14
N ALA A 122 -7.61 -12.14 1.99
CA ALA A 122 -6.28 -12.29 2.57
C ALA A 122 -5.29 -11.24 2.02
N ALA A 123 -5.29 -10.99 0.71
CA ALA A 123 -4.41 -9.99 0.08
C ALA A 123 -4.73 -8.57 0.57
N ILE A 124 -6.02 -8.23 0.71
CA ILE A 124 -6.48 -6.94 1.24
C ILE A 124 -6.01 -6.78 2.69
N ASN A 125 -6.19 -7.78 3.55
CA ASN A 125 -5.76 -7.69 4.95
C ASN A 125 -4.24 -7.46 5.08
N HIS A 126 -3.43 -8.14 4.26
CA HIS A 126 -1.99 -7.89 4.22
C HIS A 126 -1.64 -6.46 3.78
N LEU A 127 -2.31 -5.95 2.74
CA LEU A 127 -2.10 -4.59 2.26
C LEU A 127 -2.57 -3.53 3.25
N THR A 128 -3.66 -3.77 3.96
CA THR A 128 -4.18 -2.88 5.02
C THR A 128 -3.12 -2.71 6.12
N GLY A 129 -2.50 -3.79 6.58
CA GLY A 129 -1.43 -3.70 7.58
C GLY A 129 -0.25 -2.84 7.12
N LEU A 130 0.24 -3.08 5.89
CA LEU A 130 1.32 -2.29 5.30
C LEU A 130 0.94 -0.82 5.13
N GLN A 131 -0.28 -0.55 4.66
CA GLN A 131 -0.80 0.81 4.50
C GLN A 131 -0.81 1.55 5.84
N LEU A 132 -1.32 0.92 6.90
CA LEU A 132 -1.39 1.51 8.23
C LEU A 132 0.00 1.82 8.79
N GLU A 133 0.99 0.95 8.58
CA GLU A 133 2.38 1.22 8.98
C GLU A 133 2.94 2.47 8.28
N VAL A 134 2.69 2.59 6.97
CA VAL A 134 3.11 3.76 6.19
C VAL A 134 2.39 5.01 6.66
N ASP A 135 1.08 4.93 6.90
CA ASP A 135 0.26 6.06 7.33
C ASP A 135 0.69 6.55 8.72
N VAL A 136 0.92 5.65 9.69
CA VAL A 136 1.44 5.99 11.01
C VAL A 136 2.78 6.73 10.91
N ASN A 137 3.74 6.18 10.18
CA ASN A 137 5.05 6.78 10.02
C ASN A 137 4.98 8.15 9.32
N ARG A 138 4.14 8.27 8.29
CA ARG A 138 3.92 9.52 7.58
C ARG A 138 3.33 10.58 8.52
N ILE A 139 2.27 10.25 9.24
CA ILE A 139 1.58 11.18 10.15
C ILE A 139 2.48 11.58 11.33
N TYR A 140 3.24 10.64 11.89
CA TYR A 140 4.26 10.93 12.89
C TYR A 140 5.27 11.97 12.39
N ASN A 141 5.89 11.70 11.23
CA ASN A 141 6.89 12.60 10.65
C ASN A 141 6.31 13.98 10.30
N MET A 142 5.07 14.03 9.81
CA MET A 142 4.36 15.29 9.56
C MET A 142 4.14 16.07 10.85
N THR A 143 3.69 15.41 11.92
CA THR A 143 3.50 16.03 13.23
C THR A 143 4.80 16.63 13.76
N ILE A 144 5.91 15.86 13.72
CA ILE A 144 7.23 16.34 14.14
C ILE A 144 7.72 17.49 13.25
N ARG A 145 7.56 17.39 11.92
CA ARG A 145 7.93 18.45 10.98
C ARG A 145 7.17 19.75 11.28
N GLY A 146 5.86 19.67 11.51
CA GLY A 146 5.03 20.82 11.89
C GLY A 146 5.54 21.49 13.16
N GLN A 147 5.86 20.70 14.19
CA GLN A 147 6.43 21.23 15.44
C GLN A 147 7.79 21.90 15.24
N VAL A 148 8.66 21.33 14.41
CA VAL A 148 9.98 21.91 14.07
C VAL A 148 9.78 23.25 13.36
N LEU A 149 8.90 23.31 12.36
CA LEU A 149 8.62 24.55 11.62
C LEU A 149 8.06 25.65 12.52
N LEU A 150 7.17 25.29 13.44
CA LEU A 150 6.64 26.23 14.44
C LEU A 150 7.77 26.82 15.30
N ARG A 151 8.72 25.98 15.77
CA ARG A 151 9.90 26.44 16.54
C ARG A 151 10.86 27.30 15.73
N LEU A 152 10.91 27.10 14.41
CA LEU A 152 11.65 27.95 13.48
C LEU A 152 10.89 29.23 13.10
N GLY A 153 9.69 29.47 13.64
CA GLY A 153 8.86 30.63 13.33
C GLY A 153 8.12 30.56 11.99
N GLN A 154 8.18 29.43 11.29
CA GLN A 154 7.53 29.22 9.98
C GLN A 154 6.06 28.81 10.16
N LYS A 155 5.27 29.69 10.76
CA LYS A 155 3.88 29.39 11.20
C LYS A 155 2.95 28.94 10.07
N GLN A 156 3.00 29.58 8.90
CA GLN A 156 2.09 29.25 7.79
C GLN A 156 2.35 27.84 7.22
N GLU A 157 3.61 27.45 7.10
CA GLU A 157 3.98 26.11 6.62
C GLU A 157 3.68 25.04 7.69
N ALA A 158 3.92 25.35 8.97
CA ALA A 158 3.54 24.47 10.08
C ALA A 158 2.03 24.23 10.13
N GLU A 159 1.23 25.30 10.02
CA GLU A 159 -0.23 25.23 9.98
C GLU A 159 -0.74 24.30 8.88
N ARG A 160 -0.22 24.43 7.65
CA ARG A 160 -0.60 23.56 6.54
C ARG A 160 -0.39 22.09 6.86
N ILE A 161 0.75 21.75 7.46
CA ILE A 161 1.07 20.36 7.82
C ILE A 161 0.16 19.86 8.93
N PHE A 162 -0.12 20.68 9.95
CA PHE A 162 -1.03 20.28 11.01
C PHE A 162 -2.44 20.05 10.47
N LEU A 163 -2.94 20.89 9.57
CA LEU A 163 -4.24 20.69 8.91
C LEU A 163 -4.26 19.38 8.10
N ASP A 164 -3.17 19.06 7.38
CA ASP A 164 -3.08 17.79 6.66
C ASP A 164 -3.14 16.58 7.63
N VAL A 165 -2.48 16.66 8.80
CA VAL A 165 -2.57 15.60 9.82
C VAL A 165 -4.00 15.49 10.39
N LEU A 166 -4.64 16.62 10.70
CA LEU A 166 -5.99 16.66 11.25
C LEU A 166 -7.05 16.14 10.27
N SER A 167 -6.76 16.14 8.97
CA SER A 167 -7.65 15.60 7.94
C SER A 167 -7.64 14.06 7.88
N TYR A 168 -6.68 13.39 8.52
CA TYR A 168 -6.57 11.94 8.46
C TYR A 168 -7.67 11.26 9.31
N PRO A 169 -8.48 10.34 8.74
CA PRO A 169 -9.66 9.78 9.39
C PRO A 169 -9.30 8.64 10.36
N TRP A 170 -8.49 8.93 11.37
CA TRP A 170 -7.96 7.93 12.33
C TRP A 170 -9.07 7.16 13.07
N TYR A 171 -10.24 7.75 13.28
CA TYR A 171 -11.38 7.12 13.95
C TYR A 171 -12.04 6.00 13.14
N LEU A 172 -11.68 5.81 11.87
CA LEU A 172 -12.12 4.67 11.05
C LEU A 172 -11.15 3.48 11.10
N VAL A 173 -9.96 3.65 11.67
CA VAL A 173 -8.97 2.58 11.85
C VAL A 173 -9.49 1.58 12.87
N ARG A 174 -9.38 0.28 12.57
CA ARG A 174 -9.93 -0.81 13.40
C ARG A 174 -8.90 -1.39 14.36
N GLU A 175 -7.64 -1.29 14.00
CA GLU A 175 -6.46 -1.72 14.74
C GLU A 175 -6.27 -0.75 15.93
N THR A 176 -6.65 -1.20 17.12
CA THR A 176 -6.76 -0.34 18.31
C THR A 176 -5.46 0.39 18.67
N ASP A 177 -4.32 -0.30 18.59
CA ASP A 177 -2.99 0.25 18.86
C ASP A 177 -2.60 1.35 17.86
N VAL A 178 -2.89 1.12 16.58
CA VAL A 178 -2.68 2.10 15.52
C VAL A 178 -3.62 3.30 15.67
N GLN A 179 -4.90 3.04 15.96
CA GLN A 179 -5.90 4.08 16.19
C GLN A 179 -5.50 5.00 17.35
N VAL A 180 -5.03 4.45 18.48
CA VAL A 180 -4.55 5.23 19.62
C VAL A 180 -3.37 6.10 19.23
N SER A 181 -2.38 5.53 18.53
CA SER A 181 -1.19 6.28 18.08
C SER A 181 -1.56 7.47 17.17
N LEU A 182 -2.43 7.23 16.19
CA LEU A 182 -2.90 8.27 15.28
C LEU A 182 -3.73 9.35 15.98
N ARG A 183 -4.53 8.97 16.99
CA ARG A 183 -5.25 9.92 17.84
C ARG A 183 -4.29 10.84 18.60
N GLU A 184 -3.19 10.31 19.13
CA GLU A 184 -2.19 11.12 19.82
C GLU A 184 -1.52 12.12 18.87
N TYR A 185 -1.20 11.72 17.64
CA TYR A 185 -0.67 12.63 16.62
C TYR A 185 -1.68 13.69 16.17
N TYR A 186 -2.96 13.33 16.09
CA TYR A 186 -4.05 14.27 15.87
C TYR A 186 -4.09 15.33 16.99
N ILE A 187 -4.08 14.91 18.26
CA ILE A 187 -4.10 15.82 19.41
C ILE A 187 -2.87 16.74 19.39
N SER A 188 -1.68 16.17 19.17
CA SER A 188 -0.45 16.95 19.11
C SER A 188 -0.46 17.99 17.98
N SER A 189 -0.98 17.62 16.81
CA SER A 189 -1.13 18.53 15.67
C SER A 189 -2.19 19.59 15.89
N ALA A 190 -3.28 19.28 16.59
CA ALA A 190 -4.30 20.24 16.97
C ALA A 190 -3.74 21.32 17.91
N ILE A 191 -2.94 20.92 18.90
CA ILE A 191 -2.22 21.86 19.77
C ILE A 191 -1.28 22.74 18.94
N GLY A 192 -0.53 22.13 18.01
CA GLY A 192 0.32 22.86 17.07
C GLY A 192 -0.44 23.88 16.22
N LEU A 193 -1.64 23.54 15.74
CA LEU A 193 -2.51 24.45 14.99
C LEU A 193 -2.99 25.63 15.84
N ILE A 194 -3.40 25.38 17.09
CA ILE A 194 -3.79 26.44 18.04
C ILE A 194 -2.62 27.42 18.22
N GLU A 195 -1.40 26.92 18.41
CA GLU A 195 -0.21 27.77 18.56
C GLU A 195 0.14 28.56 17.29
N CYS A 196 -0.04 27.97 16.11
CA CYS A 196 0.14 28.69 14.84
C CYS A 196 -0.78 29.91 14.75
N ARG A 197 -2.03 29.74 15.18
CA ARG A 197 -3.10 30.76 15.13
C ARG A 197 -3.19 31.63 16.38
N ARG A 198 -2.28 31.46 17.36
CA ARG A 198 -2.32 32.21 18.61
C ARG A 198 -2.23 33.72 18.35
N GLY A 199 -3.19 34.46 18.91
CA GLY A 199 -3.36 35.90 18.68
C GLY A 199 -4.28 36.26 17.50
N ASP A 200 -4.68 35.31 16.65
CA ASP A 200 -5.65 35.50 15.58
C ASP A 200 -7.02 34.94 16.01
N LEU A 201 -7.83 35.81 16.62
CA LEU A 201 -9.15 35.44 17.15
C LEU A 201 -10.08 34.84 16.08
N PRO A 202 -10.22 35.44 14.87
CA PRO A 202 -10.97 34.82 13.78
C PRO A 202 -10.46 33.41 13.41
N ALA A 203 -9.15 33.21 13.28
CA ALA A 203 -8.60 31.91 12.89
C ALA A 203 -8.79 30.84 13.97
N LEU A 204 -8.66 31.21 15.26
CA LEU A 204 -8.90 30.31 16.39
C LEU A 204 -10.35 29.85 16.46
N LYS A 205 -11.32 30.75 16.25
CA LYS A 205 -12.75 30.39 16.24
C LYS A 205 -13.15 29.45 15.10
N ASN A 206 -12.33 29.35 14.06
CA ASN A 206 -12.53 28.45 12.93
C ASN A 206 -11.84 27.08 13.10
N ILE A 207 -11.40 26.74 14.31
CA ILE A 207 -10.89 25.41 14.62
C ILE A 207 -12.03 24.52 15.12
N PHE A 208 -12.18 23.36 14.49
CA PHE A 208 -13.15 22.33 14.87
C PHE A 208 -12.41 21.02 15.14
N PHE A 209 -12.79 20.32 16.20
CA PHE A 209 -12.19 19.03 16.56
C PHE A 209 -13.19 17.90 16.38
N VAL A 210 -12.68 16.70 16.13
CA VAL A 210 -13.48 15.47 16.21
C VAL A 210 -13.92 15.27 17.68
N PRO A 211 -15.20 14.94 17.95
CA PRO A 211 -15.74 14.84 19.31
C PRO A 211 -14.91 13.99 20.28
N ALA A 212 -14.27 12.93 19.78
CA ALA A 212 -13.42 12.02 20.56
C ALA A 212 -12.13 12.65 21.13
N THR A 213 -11.85 13.92 20.82
CA THR A 213 -10.67 14.69 21.28
C THR A 213 -11.04 16.04 21.89
N GLU A 214 -12.34 16.36 21.96
CA GLU A 214 -12.79 17.65 22.47
C GLU A 214 -12.43 17.85 23.94
N TYR A 215 -12.51 16.80 24.76
CA TYR A 215 -12.20 16.89 26.19
C TYR A 215 -10.77 17.39 26.43
N GLU A 216 -9.81 16.92 25.63
CA GLU A 216 -8.41 17.32 25.73
C GLU A 216 -8.13 18.68 25.08
N LEU A 217 -8.73 18.95 23.91
CA LEU A 217 -8.33 20.08 23.07
C LEU A 217 -9.13 21.36 23.35
N LYS A 218 -10.38 21.23 23.78
CA LYS A 218 -11.27 22.38 23.99
C LYS A 218 -10.75 23.34 25.08
N PRO A 219 -10.27 22.88 26.24
CA PRO A 219 -9.70 23.79 27.25
C PRO A 219 -8.51 24.61 26.72
N ILE A 220 -7.67 23.99 25.87
CA ILE A 220 -6.50 24.64 25.28
C ILE A 220 -6.93 25.70 24.26
N LEU A 221 -7.90 25.38 23.41
CA LEU A 221 -8.44 26.30 22.42
C LEU A 221 -9.15 27.50 23.09
N GLU A 222 -9.97 27.23 24.10
CA GLU A 222 -10.68 28.27 24.85
C GLU A 222 -9.71 29.24 25.54
N GLU A 223 -8.60 28.74 26.07
CA GLU A 223 -7.56 29.60 26.64
C GLU A 223 -6.90 30.49 25.60
N ALA A 224 -6.50 29.93 24.45
CA ALA A 224 -5.92 30.71 23.36
C ALA A 224 -6.89 31.79 22.82
N ILE A 225 -8.20 31.48 22.76
CA ILE A 225 -9.25 32.44 22.39
C ILE A 225 -9.35 33.57 23.43
N ARG A 226 -9.30 33.23 24.73
CA ARG A 226 -9.36 34.21 25.83
C ARG A 226 -8.18 35.18 25.74
N GLU A 227 -6.97 34.67 25.58
CA GLU A 227 -5.75 35.46 25.41
C GLU A 227 -5.81 36.39 24.20
N ALA A 228 -6.33 35.90 23.06
CA ALA A 228 -6.49 36.68 21.84
C ALA A 228 -7.62 37.74 21.92
N THR A 229 -8.49 37.67 22.93
CA THR A 229 -9.57 38.66 23.14
C THR A 229 -9.12 39.81 24.04
N VAL A 230 -8.13 39.59 24.90
CA VAL A 230 -7.63 40.59 25.87
C VAL A 230 -6.55 41.49 25.25
N ASN A 231 -5.87 41.03 24.19
CA ASN A 231 -4.91 41.80 23.41
C ASN A 231 -5.58 42.55 22.25
#